data_AF-A0AAX4PMB0-F1
#
_entry.id   AF-A0AAX4PMB0-F1
#
_cell.length_a   1.000
_cell.length_b   1.000
_cell.length_c   1.000
_cell.angle_alpha   90.00
_cell.angle_beta   90.00
_cell.angle_gamma   90.00
#
_symmetry.space_group_name_H-M   'P 1'
#
loop_
_entity.id
_entity.type
_entity.pdbx_description
1 polymer ?
#
loop_
_entity_poly.entity_id
_entity_poly.type
_entity_poly.pdbx_seq_one_letter_code
_entity_poly.pdbx_strand_id
1 'polypeptide(L)'
;MAAKRKLDQILKVSTELDLDPIQDVELFWIVEEYLSAPLPAEWSKIKTPTGEETYVNSRSKVTIRENPVKPRFKKLVQLMRHCQEKKLVLDEVSVLELWTPIAKIGDILDMARYLKIDPQQEPHLIWIAKLAILEGLPEGWKEVRNEDGTSSYLNTLTSQRFSRHPLDDHFERLLEVNRARGAPQTSLNPFLYDWQPEIKFDKADFDPKDKWMHRRVHKVAACGKWIPYLDSMGERVWYNVDTKKETRDQYDIKVGPAAECMQRTFRSYTVRRDMWKIHKAALVIGKYVKQRRFRKMVRQIQKERKTATLTLQRYRKNLIIRVEASKAAFERLASLGSRPGRKALANVSGIMNSGYSFRAVRRKVIQIQRVWRAYQERKRARESRN
;
A
#
# COMPACT_ATOMS: atom_id res chain seq x y z
N MET A 1 4.40 59.55 -34.48
CA MET A 1 4.67 59.81 -33.03
C MET A 1 4.10 58.71 -32.14
N ALA A 2 2.78 58.41 -32.19
CA ALA A 2 2.16 57.38 -31.35
C ALA A 2 2.68 55.94 -31.60
N ALA A 3 2.84 55.55 -32.87
CA ALA A 3 3.36 54.22 -33.24
C ALA A 3 4.79 53.97 -32.73
N LYS A 4 5.65 54.99 -32.78
CA LYS A 4 7.03 54.93 -32.28
C LYS A 4 7.06 54.75 -30.75
N ARG A 5 6.23 55.49 -30.02
CA ARG A 5 6.08 55.32 -28.56
C ARG A 5 5.57 53.93 -28.16
N LYS A 6 4.62 53.38 -28.94
CA LYS A 6 4.10 52.02 -28.72
C LYS A 6 5.21 50.98 -28.95
N LEU A 7 6.00 51.13 -30.02
CA LEU A 7 7.13 50.26 -30.32
C LEU A 7 8.20 50.31 -29.21
N ASP A 8 8.57 51.52 -28.77
CA ASP A 8 9.55 51.70 -27.69
C ASP A 8 9.06 51.06 -26.38
N GLN A 9 7.77 51.13 -26.10
CA GLN A 9 7.14 50.47 -24.95
C GLN A 9 7.15 48.94 -25.08
N ILE A 10 6.85 48.41 -26.27
CA ILE A 10 6.92 46.96 -26.54
C ILE A 10 8.34 46.45 -26.35
N LEU A 11 9.36 47.15 -26.87
CA LEU A 11 10.77 46.76 -26.72
C LEU A 11 11.25 46.82 -25.26
N LYS A 12 10.79 47.82 -24.50
CA LYS A 12 11.08 47.88 -23.07
C LYS A 12 10.49 46.65 -22.35
N VAL A 13 9.22 46.34 -22.59
CA VAL A 13 8.55 45.20 -21.95
C VAL A 13 9.13 43.87 -22.42
N SER A 14 9.52 43.73 -23.69
CA SER A 14 10.16 42.50 -24.17
C SER A 14 11.44 42.23 -23.39
N THR A 15 12.26 43.27 -23.14
CA THR A 15 13.45 43.10 -22.27
C THR A 15 13.08 42.79 -20.82
N GLU A 16 11.97 43.32 -20.30
CA GLU A 16 11.50 43.00 -18.95
C GLU A 16 11.03 41.55 -18.80
N LEU A 17 10.51 40.95 -19.88
CA LEU A 17 10.02 39.55 -19.94
C LEU A 17 11.10 38.54 -20.40
N ASP A 18 12.35 38.99 -20.55
CA ASP A 18 13.47 38.20 -21.05
C ASP A 18 13.28 37.67 -22.48
N LEU A 19 12.56 38.42 -23.34
CA LEU A 19 12.36 38.13 -24.76
C LEU A 19 13.42 38.85 -25.62
N ASP A 20 14.06 38.10 -26.52
CA ASP A 20 15.00 38.62 -27.49
C ASP A 20 14.24 39.15 -28.72
N PRO A 21 14.36 40.46 -29.05
CA PRO A 21 13.57 41.06 -30.13
C PRO A 21 13.79 40.48 -31.52
N ILE A 22 14.91 39.76 -31.70
CA ILE A 22 15.31 39.20 -32.99
C ILE A 22 14.92 37.72 -33.07
N GLN A 23 15.06 36.96 -31.98
CA GLN A 23 14.85 35.51 -31.98
C GLN A 23 13.41 35.14 -31.63
N ASP A 24 12.77 35.87 -30.72
CA ASP A 24 11.45 35.51 -30.19
C ASP A 24 10.31 36.31 -30.84
N VAL A 25 10.44 36.73 -32.10
CA VAL A 25 9.42 37.54 -32.80
C VAL A 25 8.04 36.88 -32.73
N GLU A 26 7.99 35.55 -32.80
CA GLU A 26 6.76 34.76 -32.69
C GLU A 26 6.09 34.82 -31.31
N LEU A 27 6.81 35.23 -30.26
CA LEU A 27 6.31 35.33 -28.90
C LEU A 27 5.92 36.77 -28.53
N PHE A 28 6.00 37.73 -29.45
CA PHE A 28 5.68 39.13 -29.19
C PHE A 28 4.20 39.37 -28.84
N TRP A 29 3.30 38.48 -29.24
CA TRP A 29 1.91 38.54 -28.80
C TRP A 29 1.80 38.49 -27.26
N ILE A 30 2.72 37.81 -26.57
CA ILE A 30 2.79 37.76 -25.10
C ILE A 30 3.06 39.16 -24.52
N VAL A 31 3.84 39.99 -25.22
CA VAL A 31 4.13 41.37 -24.81
C VAL A 31 2.88 42.24 -24.92
N GLU A 32 2.12 42.10 -26.00
CA GLU A 32 0.86 42.83 -26.18
C GLU A 32 -0.18 42.43 -25.13
N GLU A 33 -0.26 41.14 -24.81
CA GLU A 33 -1.11 40.62 -23.75
C GLU A 33 -0.67 41.09 -22.36
N TYR A 34 0.63 41.09 -22.05
CA TYR A 34 1.13 41.62 -20.78
C TYR A 34 0.78 43.10 -20.58
N LEU A 35 0.85 43.90 -21.65
CA LEU A 35 0.46 45.32 -21.61
C LEU A 35 -1.04 45.52 -21.39
N SER A 36 -1.85 44.58 -21.87
CA SER A 36 -3.32 44.61 -21.77
C SER A 36 -3.86 43.92 -20.50
N ALA A 37 -3.02 43.15 -19.81
CA ALA A 37 -3.40 42.34 -18.67
C ALA A 37 -3.86 43.21 -17.48
N PRO A 38 -5.05 42.94 -16.91
CA PRO A 38 -5.48 43.61 -15.70
C PRO A 38 -4.62 43.16 -14.50
N LEU A 39 -4.45 44.06 -13.53
CA LEU A 39 -3.82 43.70 -12.27
C LEU A 39 -4.70 42.69 -11.51
N PRO A 40 -4.09 41.79 -10.72
CA PRO A 40 -4.85 40.84 -9.94
C PRO A 40 -5.75 41.54 -8.93
N ALA A 41 -6.83 40.86 -8.52
CA ALA A 41 -7.72 41.38 -7.49
C ALA A 41 -6.92 41.85 -6.25
N GLU A 42 -7.35 42.98 -5.67
CA GLU A 42 -6.72 43.61 -4.48
C GLU A 42 -5.40 44.35 -4.75
N TRP A 43 -4.82 44.27 -5.96
CA TRP A 43 -3.63 45.03 -6.34
C TRP A 43 -3.99 46.37 -6.97
N SER A 44 -3.22 47.41 -6.61
CA SER A 44 -3.33 48.73 -7.22
C SER A 44 -1.95 49.28 -7.58
N LYS A 45 -1.90 50.05 -8.67
CA LYS A 45 -0.71 50.74 -9.13
C LYS A 45 -0.67 52.14 -8.52
N ILE A 46 0.40 52.44 -7.80
CA ILE A 46 0.62 53.72 -7.13
C ILE A 46 1.93 54.31 -7.66
N LYS A 47 1.90 55.59 -8.06
CA LYS A 47 3.10 56.35 -8.40
C LYS A 47 3.64 57.00 -7.14
N THR A 48 4.89 56.70 -6.79
CA THR A 48 5.57 57.37 -5.68
C THR A 48 5.82 58.85 -6.02
N PRO A 49 6.11 59.70 -5.02
CA PRO A 49 6.50 61.10 -5.26
C PRO A 49 7.74 61.23 -6.15
N THR A 50 8.59 60.19 -6.19
CA THR A 50 9.77 60.09 -7.06
C THR A 50 9.42 59.75 -8.51
N GLY A 51 8.16 59.47 -8.82
CA GLY A 51 7.69 59.07 -10.14
C GLY A 51 7.86 57.59 -10.45
N GLU A 52 8.34 56.78 -9.50
CA GLU A 52 8.47 55.33 -9.67
C GLU A 52 7.10 54.65 -9.54
N GLU A 53 6.87 53.64 -10.36
CA GLU A 53 5.64 52.85 -10.32
C GLU A 53 5.80 51.72 -9.30
N THR A 54 4.94 51.69 -8.29
CA THR A 54 4.93 50.65 -7.26
C THR A 54 3.55 50.00 -7.20
N TYR A 55 3.51 48.74 -6.82
CA TYR A 55 2.31 47.93 -6.75
C TYR A 55 2.02 47.59 -5.29
N VAL A 56 0.81 47.90 -4.84
CA VAL A 56 0.40 47.68 -3.45
C VAL A 56 -0.79 46.73 -3.41
N ASN A 57 -0.65 45.68 -2.59
CA ASN A 57 -1.74 44.78 -2.29
C ASN A 57 -2.55 45.32 -1.09
N SER A 58 -3.84 45.53 -1.31
CA SER A 58 -4.75 46.13 -0.33
C SER A 58 -5.00 45.25 0.89
N ARG A 59 -4.92 43.92 0.73
CA ARG A 59 -5.20 42.91 1.75
C ARG A 59 -3.97 42.53 2.55
N SER A 60 -2.89 42.15 1.88
CA SER A 60 -1.64 41.73 2.56
C SER A 60 -0.77 42.90 3.00
N LYS A 61 -1.07 44.12 2.53
CA LYS A 61 -0.28 45.34 2.75
C LYS A 61 1.16 45.25 2.24
N VAL A 62 1.45 44.28 1.38
CA VAL A 62 2.75 44.13 0.74
C VAL A 62 2.88 45.14 -0.40
N THR A 63 4.06 45.76 -0.51
CA THR A 63 4.42 46.65 -1.61
C THR A 63 5.55 46.02 -2.42
N ILE A 64 5.40 46.02 -3.74
CA ILE A 64 6.36 45.44 -4.68
C ILE A 64 6.67 46.47 -5.76
N ARG A 65 7.93 46.53 -6.21
CA ARG A 65 8.36 47.43 -7.30
C ARG A 65 8.03 46.86 -8.68
N GLU A 66 8.14 45.56 -8.84
CA GLU A 66 7.80 44.86 -10.07
C GLU A 66 6.30 44.63 -10.22
N ASN A 67 5.81 44.55 -11.46
CA ASN A 67 4.42 44.22 -11.75
C ASN A 67 4.11 42.80 -11.22
N PRO A 68 3.08 42.61 -10.39
CA PRO A 68 2.74 41.30 -9.81
C PRO A 68 2.40 40.23 -10.86
N VAL A 69 2.02 40.61 -12.08
CA VAL A 69 1.70 39.67 -13.17
C VAL A 69 2.95 39.24 -13.95
N LYS A 70 4.06 39.97 -13.83
CA LYS A 70 5.32 39.72 -14.56
C LYS A 70 5.84 38.28 -14.41
N PRO A 71 5.92 37.68 -13.20
CA PRO A 71 6.44 36.32 -13.04
C PRO A 71 5.67 35.28 -13.87
N ARG A 72 4.35 35.43 -13.96
CA ARG A 72 3.47 34.55 -14.73
C ARG A 72 3.77 34.59 -16.22
N PHE A 73 3.89 35.79 -16.79
CA PHE A 73 4.20 35.97 -18.21
C PHE A 73 5.63 35.52 -18.55
N LYS A 74 6.61 35.72 -17.66
CA LYS A 74 7.94 35.13 -17.82
C LYS A 74 7.90 33.61 -17.91
N LYS A 75 7.08 32.97 -17.07
CA LYS A 75 6.89 31.52 -17.09
C LYS A 75 6.20 31.04 -18.37
N LEU A 76 5.25 31.82 -18.89
CA LEU A 76 4.62 31.56 -20.19
C LEU A 76 5.65 31.60 -21.32
N VAL A 77 6.52 32.62 -21.37
CA VAL A 77 7.62 32.71 -22.34
C VAL A 77 8.53 31.48 -22.27
N GLN A 78 8.97 31.12 -21.06
CA GLN A 78 9.83 29.94 -20.84
C GLN A 78 9.16 28.64 -21.32
N LEU A 79 7.86 28.47 -21.04
CA LEU A 79 7.10 27.30 -21.49
C LEU A 79 6.95 27.27 -23.01
N MET A 80 6.66 28.41 -23.64
CA MET A 80 6.54 28.49 -25.10
C MET A 80 7.86 28.17 -25.80
N ARG A 81 8.98 28.72 -25.31
CA ARG A 81 10.33 28.35 -25.80
C ARG A 81 10.60 26.86 -25.64
N HIS A 82 10.31 26.29 -24.48
CA HIS A 82 10.50 24.86 -24.24
C HIS A 82 9.69 23.99 -25.20
N CYS A 83 8.47 24.41 -25.54
CA CYS A 83 7.62 23.71 -26.48
C CYS A 83 8.15 23.79 -27.91
N GLN A 84 8.63 24.97 -28.33
CA GLN A 84 9.28 25.16 -29.62
C GLN A 84 10.54 24.29 -29.74
N GLU A 85 11.41 24.28 -28.72
CA GLU A 85 12.64 23.48 -28.71
C GLU A 85 12.38 21.98 -28.78
N LYS A 86 11.45 21.48 -27.97
CA LYS A 86 11.18 20.04 -27.86
C LYS A 86 10.11 19.52 -28.83
N LYS A 87 9.52 20.39 -29.64
CA LYS A 87 8.34 20.08 -30.49
C LYS A 87 7.24 19.35 -29.70
N LEU A 88 7.03 19.78 -28.46
CA LEU A 88 6.00 19.21 -27.58
C LEU A 88 4.65 19.87 -27.89
N VAL A 89 3.59 19.06 -27.91
CA VAL A 89 2.23 19.58 -27.89
C VAL A 89 1.95 20.05 -26.47
N LEU A 90 1.74 21.35 -26.31
CA LEU A 90 1.42 21.94 -25.02
C LEU A 90 -0.05 21.67 -24.68
N ASP A 91 -0.30 21.46 -23.40
CA ASP A 91 -1.66 21.31 -22.90
C ASP A 91 -2.38 22.66 -22.90
N GLU A 92 -3.51 22.74 -23.62
CA GLU A 92 -4.29 23.96 -23.79
C GLU A 92 -4.69 24.57 -22.44
N VAL A 93 -5.04 23.73 -21.46
CA VAL A 93 -5.40 24.15 -20.11
C VAL A 93 -4.24 24.85 -19.41
N SER A 94 -3.03 24.31 -19.53
CA SER A 94 -1.84 24.89 -18.90
C SER A 94 -1.47 26.27 -19.47
N VAL A 95 -1.68 26.47 -20.78
CA VAL A 95 -1.52 27.78 -21.43
C VAL A 95 -2.57 28.75 -20.92
N LEU A 96 -3.83 28.31 -20.92
CA LEU A 96 -4.95 29.13 -20.51
C LEU A 96 -4.84 29.52 -19.03
N GLU A 97 -4.45 28.63 -18.12
CA GLU A 97 -4.24 28.98 -16.70
C GLU A 97 -3.15 30.06 -16.49
N LEU A 98 -2.14 30.09 -17.36
CA LEU A 98 -1.11 31.13 -17.33
C LEU A 98 -1.62 32.44 -17.91
N TRP A 99 -2.57 32.40 -18.84
CA TRP A 99 -3.19 33.58 -19.43
C TRP A 99 -4.26 34.17 -18.51
N THR A 100 -5.24 33.36 -18.11
CA THR A 100 -6.36 33.69 -17.24
C THR A 100 -6.20 32.96 -15.91
N PRO A 101 -5.78 33.67 -14.83
CA PRO A 101 -5.44 32.99 -13.60
C PRO A 101 -6.71 32.58 -12.88
N ILE A 102 -6.80 31.31 -12.52
CA ILE A 102 -7.88 30.83 -11.66
C ILE A 102 -7.54 31.23 -10.23
N ALA A 103 -8.05 32.38 -9.80
CA ALA A 103 -7.66 33.00 -8.53
C ALA A 103 -8.05 32.16 -7.29
N LYS A 104 -9.04 31.28 -7.41
CA LYS A 104 -9.56 30.48 -6.29
C LYS A 104 -9.84 29.05 -6.70
N ILE A 105 -9.43 28.11 -5.86
CA ILE A 105 -9.82 26.70 -5.98
C ILE A 105 -11.35 26.50 -5.88
N GLY A 106 -12.04 27.38 -5.15
CA GLY A 106 -13.50 27.36 -5.02
C GLY A 106 -14.20 27.35 -6.38
N ASP A 107 -13.73 28.16 -7.31
CA ASP A 107 -14.32 28.27 -8.65
C ASP A 107 -14.20 26.94 -9.42
N ILE A 108 -13.05 26.25 -9.29
CA ILE A 108 -12.81 24.93 -9.87
C ILE A 108 -13.77 23.89 -9.27
N LEU A 109 -13.95 23.90 -7.95
CA LEU A 109 -14.84 22.96 -7.26
C LEU A 109 -16.32 23.24 -7.54
N ASP A 110 -16.69 24.51 -7.70
CA ASP A 110 -18.04 24.93 -8.06
C ASP A 110 -18.36 24.49 -9.49
N MET A 111 -17.43 24.71 -10.43
CA MET A 111 -17.58 24.26 -11.81
C MET A 111 -17.58 22.74 -11.92
N ALA A 112 -16.72 22.04 -11.17
CA ALA A 112 -16.75 20.58 -11.11
C ALA A 112 -18.12 20.06 -10.63
N ARG A 113 -18.71 20.70 -9.62
CA ARG A 113 -20.06 20.37 -9.14
C ARG A 113 -21.13 20.66 -10.20
N TYR A 114 -21.03 21.79 -10.90
CA TYR A 114 -21.93 22.16 -11.99
C TYR A 114 -21.92 21.10 -13.11
N LEU A 115 -20.72 20.66 -13.52
CA LEU A 115 -20.51 19.62 -14.53
C LEU A 115 -20.70 18.19 -14.01
N LYS A 116 -21.11 18.00 -12.75
CA LYS A 116 -21.31 16.70 -12.10
C LYS A 116 -20.06 15.81 -12.11
N ILE A 117 -18.89 16.41 -11.90
CA ILE A 117 -17.60 15.73 -11.73
C ILE A 117 -17.37 15.58 -10.23
N ASP A 118 -17.09 14.37 -9.76
CA ASP A 118 -16.68 14.15 -8.36
C ASP A 118 -15.16 14.33 -8.23
N PRO A 119 -14.65 15.37 -7.54
CA PRO A 119 -13.21 15.59 -7.41
C PRO A 119 -12.46 14.48 -6.67
N GLN A 120 -13.15 13.67 -5.85
CA GLN A 120 -12.54 12.56 -5.11
C GLN A 120 -12.51 11.27 -5.93
N GLN A 121 -13.58 10.95 -6.66
CA GLN A 121 -13.68 9.72 -7.45
C GLN A 121 -13.11 9.88 -8.85
N GLU A 122 -13.24 11.08 -9.44
CA GLU A 122 -12.85 11.41 -10.81
C GLU A 122 -11.83 12.58 -10.86
N PRO A 123 -10.72 12.54 -10.09
CA PRO A 123 -9.74 13.64 -10.06
C PRO A 123 -9.10 13.90 -11.44
N HIS A 124 -9.06 12.88 -12.29
CA HIS A 124 -8.55 12.94 -13.65
C HIS A 124 -9.43 13.73 -14.63
N LEU A 125 -10.66 14.11 -14.24
CA LEU A 125 -11.57 14.92 -15.07
C LEU A 125 -11.58 16.40 -14.68
N ILE A 126 -10.90 16.78 -13.59
CA ILE A 126 -10.94 18.15 -13.06
C ILE A 126 -10.37 19.18 -14.05
N TRP A 127 -9.49 18.77 -14.96
CA TRP A 127 -9.01 19.64 -16.02
C TRP A 127 -10.14 20.14 -16.94
N ILE A 128 -11.23 19.40 -17.09
CA ILE A 128 -12.40 19.82 -17.89
C ILE A 128 -13.12 20.96 -17.18
N ALA A 129 -13.28 20.87 -15.85
CA ALA A 129 -13.84 21.96 -15.05
C ALA A 129 -12.98 23.23 -15.13
N LYS A 130 -11.65 23.07 -15.14
CA LYS A 130 -10.73 24.20 -15.35
C LYS A 130 -10.88 24.80 -16.74
N LEU A 131 -10.92 23.97 -17.78
CA LEU A 131 -11.11 24.42 -19.15
C LEU A 131 -12.42 25.21 -19.30
N ALA A 132 -13.51 24.71 -18.71
CA ALA A 132 -14.81 25.39 -18.72
C ALA A 132 -14.79 26.77 -18.04
N ILE A 133 -13.99 26.96 -17.00
CA ILE A 133 -13.78 28.28 -16.38
C ILE A 133 -12.99 29.21 -17.31
N LEU A 134 -11.99 28.64 -17.99
CA LEU A 134 -11.01 29.40 -18.77
C LEU A 134 -11.55 29.84 -20.14
N GLU A 135 -12.35 29.01 -20.81
CA GLU A 135 -12.90 29.31 -22.14
C GLU A 135 -13.92 30.45 -22.12
N GLY A 136 -14.55 30.72 -20.97
CA GLY A 136 -15.53 31.79 -20.84
C GLY A 136 -16.70 31.65 -21.82
N LEU A 137 -17.38 32.77 -22.08
CA LEU A 137 -18.47 32.83 -23.06
C LEU A 137 -17.92 33.02 -24.48
N PRO A 138 -18.45 32.28 -25.48
CA PRO A 138 -18.07 32.50 -26.87
C PRO A 138 -18.38 33.92 -27.34
N GLU A 139 -17.70 34.36 -28.41
CA GLU A 139 -17.90 35.69 -28.97
C GLU A 139 -19.39 35.96 -29.29
N GLY A 140 -19.86 37.13 -28.86
CA GLY A 140 -21.26 37.52 -29.01
C GLY A 140 -22.20 36.97 -27.94
N TRP A 141 -21.76 36.15 -26.99
CA TRP A 141 -22.60 35.73 -25.86
C TRP A 141 -22.40 36.60 -24.63
N LYS A 142 -23.48 36.90 -23.92
CA LYS A 142 -23.48 37.63 -22.65
C LYS A 142 -24.39 36.97 -21.64
N GLU A 143 -23.94 36.89 -20.40
CA GLU A 143 -24.80 36.51 -19.28
C GLU A 143 -25.67 37.71 -18.89
N VAL A 144 -26.98 37.47 -18.85
CA VAL A 144 -28.01 38.43 -18.45
C VAL A 144 -28.74 37.84 -17.26
N ARG A 145 -28.81 38.60 -16.18
CA ARG A 145 -29.59 38.21 -15.00
C ARG A 145 -31.04 38.61 -15.21
N ASN A 146 -31.94 37.64 -15.16
CA ASN A 146 -33.37 37.89 -15.24
C ASN A 146 -33.89 38.46 -13.92
N GLU A 147 -35.10 39.03 -13.96
CA GLU A 147 -35.80 39.59 -12.79
C GLU A 147 -36.02 38.54 -11.70
N ASP A 148 -36.19 37.27 -12.08
CA ASP A 148 -36.33 36.12 -11.17
C ASP A 148 -35.01 35.72 -10.47
N GLY A 149 -33.92 36.43 -10.74
CA GLY A 149 -32.58 36.14 -10.19
C GLY A 149 -31.84 35.01 -10.89
N THR A 150 -32.45 34.36 -11.89
CA THR A 150 -31.84 33.33 -12.73
C THR A 150 -30.92 33.95 -13.79
N SER A 151 -29.79 33.29 -14.06
CA SER A 151 -28.90 33.67 -15.16
C SER A 151 -29.42 33.09 -16.47
N SER A 152 -29.46 33.90 -17.52
CA SER A 152 -29.75 33.50 -18.90
C SER A 152 -28.67 34.01 -19.83
N TYR A 153 -28.35 33.25 -20.87
CA TYR A 153 -27.29 33.59 -21.82
C TYR A 153 -27.94 34.14 -23.09
N LEU A 154 -27.62 35.40 -23.43
CA LEU A 154 -28.10 36.09 -24.62
C LEU A 154 -26.96 36.19 -25.64
N ASN A 155 -27.21 35.72 -26.86
CA ASN A 155 -26.34 35.99 -27.99
C ASN A 155 -26.69 37.35 -28.60
N THR A 156 -25.79 38.33 -28.54
CA THR A 156 -25.97 39.67 -29.08
C THR A 156 -25.94 39.73 -30.61
N LEU A 157 -25.39 38.73 -31.28
CA LEU A 157 -25.32 38.66 -32.74
C LEU A 157 -26.60 38.04 -33.33
N THR A 158 -27.11 36.97 -32.72
CA THR A 158 -28.29 36.23 -33.21
C THR A 158 -29.58 36.55 -32.45
N SER A 159 -29.49 37.31 -31.36
CA SER A 159 -30.59 37.59 -30.42
C SER A 159 -31.21 36.34 -29.77
N GLN A 160 -30.53 35.20 -29.83
CA GLN A 160 -30.98 33.96 -29.21
C GLN A 160 -30.73 33.98 -27.69
N ARG A 161 -31.64 33.39 -26.91
CA ARG A 161 -31.52 33.25 -25.46
C ARG A 161 -31.53 31.79 -25.06
N PHE A 162 -30.56 31.38 -24.26
CA PHE A 162 -30.51 30.06 -23.64
C PHE A 162 -30.55 30.17 -22.12
N SER A 163 -31.23 29.20 -21.50
CA SER A 163 -31.21 29.03 -20.04
C SER A 163 -29.96 28.30 -19.56
N ARG A 164 -29.27 27.57 -20.45
CA ARG A 164 -28.02 26.84 -20.18
C ARG A 164 -26.86 27.53 -20.86
N HIS A 165 -25.65 27.25 -20.40
CA HIS A 165 -24.46 27.82 -21.00
C HIS A 165 -24.25 27.25 -22.42
N PRO A 166 -23.90 28.06 -23.42
CA PRO A 166 -23.84 27.62 -24.82
C PRO A 166 -22.80 26.52 -25.08
N LEU A 167 -21.79 26.40 -24.22
CA LEU A 167 -20.77 25.35 -24.30
C LEU A 167 -21.06 24.12 -23.43
N ASP A 168 -22.19 24.07 -22.72
CA ASP A 168 -22.50 22.94 -21.84
C ASP A 168 -22.52 21.61 -22.59
N ASP A 169 -23.20 21.58 -23.75
CA ASP A 169 -23.27 20.38 -24.60
C ASP A 169 -21.88 19.90 -25.06
N HIS A 170 -20.93 20.83 -25.25
CA HIS A 170 -19.56 20.50 -25.60
C HIS A 170 -18.84 19.80 -24.44
N PHE A 171 -18.91 20.37 -23.24
CA PHE A 171 -18.26 19.80 -22.05
C PHE A 171 -18.91 18.49 -21.61
N GLU A 172 -20.23 18.34 -21.74
CA GLU A 172 -20.92 17.07 -21.46
C GLU A 172 -20.39 15.95 -22.36
N ARG A 173 -20.29 16.17 -23.67
CA ARG A 173 -19.71 15.20 -24.61
C ARG A 173 -18.24 14.91 -24.31
N LEU A 174 -17.47 15.94 -23.99
CA LEU A 174 -16.07 15.80 -23.60
C LEU A 174 -15.93 14.91 -22.36
N LEU A 175 -16.81 15.06 -21.38
CA LEU A 175 -16.84 14.25 -20.16
C LEU A 175 -17.20 12.79 -20.44
N GLU A 176 -18.22 12.53 -21.26
CA GLU A 176 -18.62 11.18 -21.64
C GLU A 176 -17.46 10.42 -22.30
N VAL A 177 -16.77 11.07 -23.24
CA VAL A 177 -15.60 10.48 -23.92
C VAL A 177 -14.47 10.19 -22.94
N ASN A 178 -14.16 11.09 -22.01
CA ASN A 178 -13.06 10.89 -21.06
C ASN A 178 -13.40 9.89 -19.96
N ARG A 179 -14.67 9.81 -19.52
CA ARG A 179 -15.15 8.75 -18.62
C ARG A 179 -15.03 7.36 -19.25
N ALA A 180 -15.39 7.24 -20.53
CA ALA A 180 -15.25 5.98 -21.27
C ALA A 180 -13.78 5.55 -21.43
N ARG A 181 -12.84 6.49 -21.51
CA ARG A 181 -11.39 6.20 -21.56
C ARG A 181 -10.84 5.68 -20.24
N GLY A 182 -11.37 6.13 -19.09
CA GLY A 182 -10.99 5.66 -17.76
C GLY A 182 -9.56 6.01 -17.31
N ALA A 183 -8.82 6.80 -18.10
CA ALA A 183 -7.48 7.26 -17.78
C ALA A 183 -7.31 8.75 -18.16
N PRO A 184 -6.53 9.54 -17.39
CA PRO A 184 -6.22 10.92 -17.74
C PRO A 184 -5.51 11.01 -19.11
N GLN A 185 -5.74 12.10 -19.83
CA GLN A 185 -4.87 12.44 -20.96
C GLN A 185 -3.43 12.58 -20.48
N THR A 186 -2.49 11.99 -21.22
CA THR A 186 -1.09 11.84 -20.81
C THR A 186 -0.37 13.18 -20.53
N SER A 187 -0.80 14.27 -21.17
CA SER A 187 -0.31 15.64 -20.96
C SER A 187 -0.84 16.30 -19.68
N LEU A 188 -2.03 15.92 -19.25
CA LEU A 188 -2.76 16.42 -18.08
C LEU A 188 -2.57 15.56 -16.84
N ASN A 189 -1.75 14.52 -16.96
CA ASN A 189 -1.42 13.65 -15.86
C ASN A 189 -0.65 14.47 -14.82
N PRO A 190 -1.19 14.71 -13.61
CA PRO A 190 -0.52 15.53 -12.61
C PRO A 190 0.72 14.79 -12.11
N PHE A 191 1.85 14.85 -12.84
CA PHE A 191 3.09 14.10 -12.62
C PHE A 191 2.86 12.93 -11.67
N LEU A 192 2.08 11.94 -12.12
CA LEU A 192 1.76 10.75 -11.33
C LEU A 192 3.08 10.03 -11.10
N TYR A 193 3.74 10.34 -9.99
CA TYR A 193 4.85 9.54 -9.55
C TYR A 193 4.26 8.21 -9.11
N ASP A 194 4.39 7.19 -9.94
CA ASP A 194 4.25 5.81 -9.49
C ASP A 194 5.40 5.52 -8.51
N TRP A 195 5.27 6.00 -7.28
CA TRP A 195 6.21 5.68 -6.22
C TRP A 195 5.95 4.24 -5.79
N GLN A 196 6.71 3.33 -6.38
CA GLN A 196 6.79 1.92 -6.02
C GLN A 196 8.10 1.66 -5.25
N PRO A 197 8.14 1.86 -3.93
CA PRO A 197 9.30 1.46 -3.15
C PRO A 197 9.37 -0.07 -3.13
N GLU A 198 10.25 -0.65 -3.94
CA GLU A 198 10.67 -2.03 -3.74
C GLU A 198 11.50 -2.11 -2.47
N ILE A 199 10.91 -2.58 -1.37
CA ILE A 199 11.66 -2.95 -0.17
C ILE A 199 12.39 -4.25 -0.49
N LYS A 200 13.63 -4.14 -0.97
CA LYS A 200 14.54 -5.28 -1.12
C LYS A 200 15.01 -5.70 0.27
N PHE A 201 14.73 -6.94 0.65
CA PHE A 201 15.24 -7.53 1.89
C PHE A 201 16.62 -8.13 1.63
N ASP A 202 17.54 -7.98 2.58
CA ASP A 202 18.84 -8.66 2.54
C ASP A 202 18.63 -10.18 2.59
N LYS A 203 19.20 -10.88 1.60
CA LYS A 203 19.08 -12.34 1.46
C LYS A 203 19.72 -13.12 2.61
N ALA A 204 20.62 -12.49 3.37
CA ALA A 204 21.37 -13.14 4.44
C ALA A 204 20.52 -13.50 5.66
N ASP A 205 19.46 -12.74 5.93
CA ASP A 205 18.60 -12.93 7.11
C ASP A 205 17.34 -13.76 6.82
N PHE A 206 17.06 -14.13 5.56
CA PHE A 206 15.73 -14.60 5.19
C PHE A 206 15.68 -15.66 4.08
N ASP A 207 15.05 -16.81 4.36
CA ASP A 207 14.86 -17.90 3.41
C ASP A 207 13.73 -17.56 2.41
N PRO A 208 14.00 -17.52 1.09
CA PRO A 208 13.03 -17.22 0.04
C PRO A 208 11.80 -18.15 -0.01
N LYS A 209 11.79 -19.26 0.73
CA LYS A 209 10.68 -20.23 0.73
C LYS A 209 9.49 -19.85 1.61
N ASP A 210 9.60 -18.84 2.47
CA ASP A 210 8.50 -18.34 3.31
C ASP A 210 7.49 -17.48 2.51
N LYS A 211 6.63 -18.15 1.74
CA LYS A 211 5.62 -17.57 0.83
C LYS A 211 4.63 -16.58 1.45
N TRP A 212 4.51 -16.52 2.77
CA TRP A 212 3.51 -15.70 3.47
C TRP A 212 3.93 -14.24 3.67
N MET A 213 5.14 -13.84 3.26
CA MET A 213 5.68 -12.49 3.49
C MET A 213 5.91 -11.60 2.26
N HIS A 214 5.63 -12.07 1.05
CA HIS A 214 5.39 -11.17 -0.07
C HIS A 214 4.05 -10.46 0.14
N ARG A 215 3.99 -9.47 1.04
CA ARG A 215 2.85 -8.55 1.04
C ARG A 215 2.98 -7.69 -0.20
N ARG A 216 1.98 -7.80 -1.09
CA ARG A 216 1.60 -6.72 -1.99
C ARG A 216 1.59 -5.44 -1.17
N VAL A 217 2.56 -4.57 -1.40
CA VAL A 217 2.52 -3.21 -0.90
C VAL A 217 1.18 -2.64 -1.37
N HIS A 218 0.37 -2.14 -0.46
CA HIS A 218 -0.88 -1.50 -0.85
C HIS A 218 -0.51 -0.41 -1.87
N LYS A 219 -1.06 -0.48 -3.09
CA LYS A 219 -0.98 0.63 -4.03
C LYS A 219 -1.70 1.80 -3.37
N VAL A 220 -0.94 2.67 -2.71
CA VAL A 220 -1.45 3.97 -2.30
C VAL A 220 -1.37 4.80 -3.56
N ALA A 221 -2.53 5.24 -4.08
CA ALA A 221 -2.56 6.16 -5.22
C ALA A 221 -1.69 7.36 -4.85
N ALA A 222 -0.58 7.54 -5.56
CA ALA A 222 0.47 8.45 -5.13
C ALA A 222 -0.02 9.91 -5.05
N CYS A 223 -1.02 10.29 -5.84
CA CYS A 223 -1.44 11.70 -5.93
C CYS A 223 -2.92 11.88 -6.32
N GLY A 224 -3.81 10.93 -6.02
CA GLY A 224 -5.21 10.99 -6.48
C GLY A 224 -6.09 12.09 -5.84
N LYS A 225 -5.54 12.91 -4.94
CA LYS A 225 -6.31 13.85 -4.10
C LYS A 225 -5.83 15.30 -4.18
N TRP A 226 -4.81 15.56 -5.00
CA TRP A 226 -4.22 16.88 -5.13
C TRP A 226 -4.61 17.48 -6.48
N ILE A 227 -5.28 18.62 -6.42
CA ILE A 227 -5.64 19.41 -7.60
C ILE A 227 -4.57 20.50 -7.76
N PRO A 228 -3.72 20.46 -8.80
CA PRO A 228 -2.86 21.58 -9.10
C PRO A 228 -3.72 22.74 -9.62
N TYR A 229 -3.36 23.98 -9.34
CA TYR A 229 -3.86 25.17 -10.05
C TYR A 229 -2.80 26.27 -9.98
N LEU A 230 -2.92 27.29 -10.81
CA LEU A 230 -2.06 28.47 -10.75
C LEU A 230 -2.76 29.58 -9.97
N ASP A 231 -2.06 30.16 -9.01
CA ASP A 231 -2.58 31.34 -8.32
C ASP A 231 -2.51 32.60 -9.21
N SER A 232 -3.00 33.72 -8.67
CA SER A 232 -3.00 34.99 -9.37
C SER A 232 -1.62 35.54 -9.75
N MET A 233 -0.55 34.96 -9.19
CA MET A 233 0.84 35.30 -9.50
C MET A 233 1.49 34.30 -10.47
N GLY A 234 0.78 33.26 -10.89
CA GLY A 234 1.31 32.20 -11.74
C GLY A 234 2.15 31.15 -10.99
N GLU A 235 2.11 31.16 -9.66
CA GLU A 235 2.72 30.12 -8.84
C GLU A 235 1.82 28.90 -8.81
N ARG A 236 2.44 27.71 -8.85
CA ARG A 236 1.69 26.46 -8.82
C ARG A 236 1.34 26.13 -7.38
N VAL A 237 0.04 26.09 -7.09
CA VAL A 237 -0.53 25.69 -5.82
C VAL A 237 -1.17 24.33 -5.97
N TRP A 238 -1.12 23.52 -4.92
CA TRP A 238 -1.75 22.21 -4.87
C TRP A 238 -2.77 22.19 -3.76
N TYR A 239 -4.00 21.82 -4.10
CA TYR A 239 -5.11 21.71 -3.17
C TYR A 239 -5.44 20.26 -2.86
N ASN A 240 -5.46 19.89 -1.59
CA ASN A 240 -5.87 18.57 -1.15
C ASN A 240 -7.39 18.53 -0.92
N VAL A 241 -8.09 17.68 -1.65
CA VAL A 241 -9.56 17.56 -1.57
C VAL A 241 -10.04 17.08 -0.19
N ASP A 242 -9.28 16.23 0.49
CA ASP A 242 -9.70 15.67 1.79
C ASP A 242 -9.41 16.61 2.96
N THR A 243 -8.17 17.10 3.02
CA THR A 243 -7.74 17.94 4.13
C THR A 243 -8.15 19.39 3.96
N LYS A 244 -8.61 19.77 2.75
CA LYS A 244 -8.91 21.14 2.33
C LYS A 244 -7.74 22.10 2.53
N LYS A 245 -6.51 21.57 2.49
CA LYS A 245 -5.28 22.33 2.66
C LYS A 245 -4.65 22.62 1.31
N GLU A 246 -4.11 23.82 1.19
CA GLU A 246 -3.28 24.24 0.08
C GLU A 246 -1.82 24.16 0.48
N THR A 247 -0.98 23.68 -0.43
CA THR A 247 0.48 23.75 -0.28
C THR A 247 1.11 24.18 -1.60
N ARG A 248 2.17 24.97 -1.49
CA ARG A 248 3.08 25.29 -2.59
C ARG A 248 4.27 24.34 -2.61
N ASP A 249 4.49 23.61 -1.53
CA ASP A 249 5.65 22.76 -1.37
C ASP A 249 5.44 21.42 -2.09
N GLN A 250 6.33 21.12 -3.04
CA GLN A 250 6.32 19.84 -3.73
C GLN A 250 6.70 18.68 -2.79
N TYR A 251 7.42 18.96 -1.70
CA TYR A 251 7.78 17.95 -0.70
C TYR A 251 6.56 17.43 0.06
N ASP A 252 5.58 18.26 0.39
CA ASP A 252 4.34 17.85 1.06
C ASP A 252 3.56 16.82 0.23
N ILE A 253 3.64 16.94 -1.09
CA ILE A 253 2.93 16.09 -2.05
C ILE A 253 3.68 14.76 -2.24
N LYS A 254 5.01 14.83 -2.37
CA LYS A 254 5.85 13.67 -2.71
C LYS A 254 6.32 12.88 -1.48
N VAL A 255 6.86 13.59 -0.50
CA VAL A 255 7.62 12.99 0.62
C VAL A 255 6.70 12.65 1.77
N GLY A 256 5.68 13.47 2.06
CA GLY A 256 4.73 13.22 3.16
C GLY A 256 4.05 11.83 3.06
N PRO A 257 3.32 11.54 1.97
CA PRO A 257 2.66 10.24 1.78
C PRO A 257 3.65 9.06 1.71
N ALA A 258 4.81 9.27 1.09
CA ALA A 258 5.86 8.26 1.01
C ALA A 258 6.42 7.93 2.40
N ALA A 259 6.70 8.94 3.22
CA ALA A 259 7.17 8.79 4.59
C ALA A 259 6.12 8.07 5.47
N GLU A 260 4.84 8.41 5.34
CA GLU A 260 3.77 7.68 6.05
C GLU A 260 3.73 6.20 5.65
N CYS A 261 3.86 5.90 4.36
CA CYS A 261 3.89 4.52 3.87
C CYS A 261 5.12 3.77 4.42
N MET A 262 6.29 4.39 4.38
CA MET A 262 7.51 3.84 4.98
C MET A 262 7.33 3.60 6.49
N GLN A 263 6.73 4.53 7.22
CA GLN A 263 6.47 4.37 8.66
C GLN A 263 5.48 3.23 8.93
N ARG A 264 4.41 3.09 8.14
CA ARG A 264 3.44 1.99 8.27
C ARG A 264 4.08 0.63 7.98
N THR A 265 4.90 0.55 6.94
CA THR A 265 5.62 -0.70 6.60
C THR A 265 6.63 -1.06 7.69
N PHE A 266 7.36 -0.08 8.21
CA PHE A 266 8.31 -0.26 9.31
C PHE A 266 7.62 -0.71 10.62
N ARG A 267 6.52 -0.06 11.01
CA ARG A 267 5.71 -0.49 12.16
C ARG A 267 5.17 -1.91 11.99
N SER A 268 4.75 -2.28 10.78
CA SER A 268 4.30 -3.65 10.47
C SER A 268 5.45 -4.66 10.53
N TYR A 269 6.68 -4.25 10.24
CA TYR A 269 7.87 -5.08 10.39
C TYR A 269 8.22 -5.31 11.87
N THR A 270 8.27 -4.26 12.68
CA THR A 270 8.61 -4.38 14.11
C THR A 270 7.63 -5.30 14.83
N VAL A 271 6.32 -5.13 14.59
CA VAL A 271 5.27 -6.00 15.16
C VAL A 271 5.46 -7.47 14.75
N ARG A 272 5.74 -7.74 13.47
CA ARG A 272 5.97 -9.12 12.99
C ARG A 272 7.22 -9.74 13.58
N ARG A 273 8.31 -8.98 13.66
CA ARG A 273 9.57 -9.40 14.28
C ARG A 273 9.35 -9.79 15.75
N ASP A 274 8.60 -8.97 16.49
CA ASP A 274 8.35 -9.21 17.90
C ASP A 274 7.38 -10.39 18.10
N MET A 275 6.35 -10.55 17.25
CA MET A 275 5.53 -11.78 17.22
C MET A 275 6.35 -13.04 16.93
N TRP A 276 7.33 -12.96 16.02
CA TRP A 276 8.19 -14.10 15.72
C TRP A 276 9.09 -14.50 16.90
N LYS A 277 9.60 -13.52 17.66
CA LYS A 277 10.34 -13.80 18.91
C LYS A 277 9.47 -14.54 19.93
N ILE A 278 8.21 -14.11 20.10
CA ILE A 278 7.22 -14.76 20.97
C ILE A 278 6.94 -16.19 20.47
N HIS A 279 6.73 -16.37 19.16
CA HIS A 279 6.50 -17.68 18.56
C HIS A 279 7.69 -18.63 18.77
N LYS A 280 8.92 -18.14 18.57
CA LYS A 280 10.16 -18.92 18.80
C LYS A 280 10.30 -19.33 20.26
N ALA A 281 10.01 -18.43 21.20
CA ALA A 281 9.97 -18.76 22.63
C ALA A 281 8.93 -19.86 22.92
N ALA A 282 7.73 -19.76 22.33
CA ALA A 282 6.68 -20.77 22.46
C ALA A 282 7.11 -22.14 21.89
N LEU A 283 7.82 -22.20 20.76
CA LEU A 283 8.37 -23.44 20.20
C LEU A 283 9.39 -24.09 21.13
N VAL A 284 10.29 -23.30 21.72
CA VAL A 284 11.29 -23.78 22.70
C VAL A 284 10.61 -24.35 23.93
N ILE A 285 9.63 -23.63 24.50
CA ILE A 285 8.80 -24.11 25.61
C ILE A 285 8.08 -25.41 25.23
N GLY A 286 7.46 -25.47 24.06
CA GLY A 286 6.78 -26.66 23.55
C GLY A 286 7.71 -27.87 23.44
N LYS A 287 8.95 -27.69 22.96
CA LYS A 287 9.98 -28.73 22.92
C LYS A 287 10.34 -29.23 24.32
N TYR A 288 10.53 -28.31 25.26
CA TYR A 288 10.87 -28.62 26.65
C TYR A 288 9.75 -29.40 27.36
N VAL A 289 8.50 -29.00 27.15
CA VAL A 289 7.29 -29.66 27.70
C VAL A 289 7.11 -31.06 27.13
N LYS A 290 7.26 -31.24 25.81
CA LYS A 290 7.19 -32.56 25.14
C LYS A 290 8.26 -33.52 25.66
N GLN A 291 9.48 -33.02 25.90
CA GLN A 291 10.55 -33.84 26.49
C GLN A 291 10.25 -34.23 27.95
N ARG A 292 9.69 -33.34 28.78
CA ARG A 292 9.52 -33.59 30.23
C ARG A 292 8.51 -34.69 30.57
N ARG A 293 7.33 -34.69 29.94
CA ARG A 293 6.28 -35.71 30.20
C ARG A 293 6.63 -37.08 29.62
N PHE A 294 7.16 -37.10 28.39
CA PHE A 294 7.67 -38.33 27.78
C PHE A 294 8.80 -38.95 28.61
N ARG A 295 9.73 -38.12 29.11
CA ARG A 295 10.81 -38.59 30.01
C ARG A 295 10.27 -39.18 31.31
N LYS A 296 9.22 -38.61 31.92
CA LYS A 296 8.60 -39.19 33.12
C LYS A 296 7.96 -40.55 32.82
N MET A 297 7.24 -40.68 31.70
CA MET A 297 6.60 -41.92 31.29
C MET A 297 7.62 -43.04 31.00
N VAL A 298 8.71 -42.73 30.28
CA VAL A 298 9.77 -43.71 29.96
C VAL A 298 10.43 -44.22 31.24
N ARG A 299 10.70 -43.35 32.22
CA ARG A 299 11.27 -43.74 33.52
C ARG A 299 10.35 -44.69 34.29
N GLN A 300 9.04 -44.45 34.26
CA GLN A 300 8.05 -45.31 34.93
C GLN A 300 8.03 -46.71 34.30
N ILE A 301 7.99 -46.79 32.97
CA ILE A 301 8.01 -48.07 32.24
C ILE A 301 9.32 -48.85 32.51
N GLN A 302 10.46 -48.17 32.58
CA GLN A 302 11.73 -48.81 32.91
C GLN A 302 11.75 -49.36 34.35
N LYS A 303 11.14 -48.63 35.31
CA LYS A 303 11.00 -49.08 36.70
C LYS A 303 10.15 -50.35 36.79
N GLU A 304 9.00 -50.37 36.10
CA GLU A 304 8.10 -51.53 36.03
C GLU A 304 8.75 -52.75 35.35
N ARG A 305 9.55 -52.53 34.31
CA ARG A 305 10.31 -53.62 33.68
C ARG A 305 11.32 -54.24 34.65
N LYS A 306 12.04 -53.41 35.43
CA LYS A 306 13.03 -53.88 36.40
C LYS A 306 12.39 -54.71 37.52
N THR A 307 11.25 -54.25 38.06
CA THR A 307 10.52 -55.02 39.08
C THR A 307 9.99 -56.35 38.55
N ALA A 308 9.47 -56.37 37.32
CA ALA A 308 9.04 -57.60 36.66
C ALA A 308 10.21 -58.59 36.45
N THR A 309 11.40 -58.12 36.07
CA THR A 309 12.57 -59.01 35.92
C THR A 309 13.03 -59.61 37.25
N LEU A 310 13.02 -58.84 38.33
CA LEU A 310 13.42 -59.32 39.66
C LEU A 310 12.43 -60.35 40.21
N THR A 311 11.13 -60.14 40.01
CA THR A 311 10.10 -61.11 40.42
C THR A 311 10.24 -62.43 39.66
N LEU A 312 10.49 -62.38 38.35
CA LEU A 312 10.76 -63.58 37.55
C LEU A 312 12.05 -64.30 37.98
N GLN A 313 13.12 -63.57 38.30
CA GLN A 313 14.36 -64.17 38.80
C GLN A 313 14.16 -64.86 40.15
N ARG A 314 13.43 -64.23 41.08
CA ARG A 314 13.06 -64.84 42.38
C ARG A 314 12.24 -66.10 42.18
N TYR A 315 11.23 -66.05 41.31
CA TYR A 315 10.40 -67.21 40.99
C TYR A 315 11.25 -68.35 40.42
N ARG A 316 12.15 -68.07 39.47
CA ARG A 316 13.05 -69.06 38.89
C ARG A 316 13.98 -69.69 39.93
N LYS A 317 14.57 -68.90 40.82
CA LYS A 317 15.40 -69.42 41.93
C LYS A 317 14.59 -70.35 42.83
N ASN A 318 13.39 -69.93 43.23
CA ASN A 318 12.51 -70.75 44.06
C ASN A 318 12.09 -72.04 43.35
N LEU A 319 11.88 -72.00 42.03
CA LEU A 319 11.55 -73.17 41.23
C LEU A 319 12.72 -74.16 41.18
N ILE A 320 13.95 -73.67 40.98
CA ILE A 320 15.17 -74.50 41.01
C ILE A 320 15.31 -75.18 42.37
N ILE A 321 15.20 -74.42 43.47
CA ILE A 321 15.26 -74.96 44.84
C ILE A 321 14.21 -76.05 45.05
N ARG A 322 12.97 -75.84 44.57
CA ARG A 322 11.89 -76.84 44.68
C ARG A 322 12.16 -78.10 43.86
N VAL A 323 12.71 -77.95 42.66
CA VAL A 323 13.08 -79.09 41.80
C VAL A 323 14.21 -79.89 42.43
N GLU A 324 15.23 -79.23 42.97
CA GLU A 324 16.35 -79.88 43.68
C GLU A 324 15.86 -80.61 44.94
N ALA A 325 15.01 -79.98 45.75
CA ALA A 325 14.40 -80.62 46.91
C ALA A 325 13.55 -81.85 46.51
N SER A 326 12.81 -81.76 45.41
CA SER A 326 12.00 -82.88 44.89
C SER A 326 12.88 -84.02 44.36
N LYS A 327 13.98 -83.71 43.67
CA LYS A 327 14.97 -84.70 43.23
C LYS A 327 15.59 -85.43 44.42
N ALA A 328 16.04 -84.69 45.43
CA ALA A 328 16.60 -85.28 46.65
C ALA A 328 15.58 -86.15 47.40
N ALA A 329 14.31 -85.75 47.43
CA ALA A 329 13.24 -86.57 48.01
C ALA A 329 12.99 -87.84 47.19
N PHE A 330 13.06 -87.77 45.86
CA PHE A 330 12.88 -88.93 44.98
C PHE A 330 14.06 -89.91 45.09
N GLU A 331 15.29 -89.42 45.17
CA GLU A 331 16.49 -90.23 45.41
C GLU A 331 16.41 -90.96 46.76
N ARG A 332 15.97 -90.29 47.83
CA ARG A 332 15.72 -90.92 49.14
C ARG A 332 14.63 -91.99 49.12
N LEU A 333 13.60 -91.83 48.29
CA LEU A 333 12.55 -92.84 48.12
C LEU A 333 13.03 -94.04 47.30
N ALA A 334 13.90 -93.81 46.30
CA ALA A 334 14.48 -94.86 45.48
C ALA A 334 15.45 -95.76 46.29
N SER A 335 16.19 -95.22 47.25
CA SER A 335 17.06 -95.99 48.14
C SER A 335 16.31 -96.89 49.14
N LEU A 336 15.01 -96.65 49.36
CA LEU A 336 14.15 -97.44 50.25
C LEU A 336 13.44 -98.62 49.55
N GLY A 337 13.77 -98.92 48.29
CA GLY A 337 13.35 -100.15 47.60
C GLY A 337 11.85 -100.31 47.31
N SER A 338 11.01 -99.28 47.51
CA SER A 338 9.57 -99.35 47.22
C SER A 338 9.19 -98.49 46.02
N ARG A 339 8.55 -99.10 45.01
CA ARG A 339 7.94 -98.37 43.89
C ARG A 339 6.96 -97.32 44.45
N PRO A 340 7.11 -96.02 44.13
CA PRO A 340 6.28 -94.98 44.71
C PRO A 340 4.83 -95.15 44.24
N GLY A 341 3.92 -95.38 45.19
CA GLY A 341 2.48 -95.53 44.90
C GLY A 341 1.86 -94.27 44.31
N ARG A 342 0.75 -94.42 43.56
CA ARG A 342 0.03 -93.38 42.79
C ARG A 342 -0.15 -92.02 43.49
N LYS A 343 -0.24 -91.98 44.83
CA LYS A 343 -0.35 -90.73 45.61
C LYS A 343 0.92 -89.87 45.59
N ALA A 344 2.12 -90.46 45.51
CA ALA A 344 3.38 -89.70 45.41
C ALA A 344 3.54 -89.06 44.01
N LEU A 345 3.13 -89.77 42.95
CA LEU A 345 3.10 -89.25 41.57
C LEU A 345 2.11 -88.08 41.40
N ALA A 346 0.98 -88.10 42.11
CA ALA A 346 0.01 -87.00 42.09
C ALA A 346 0.62 -85.69 42.63
N ASN A 347 1.42 -85.75 43.69
CA ASN A 347 2.11 -84.59 44.24
C ASN A 347 3.22 -84.06 43.32
N VAL A 348 3.94 -84.93 42.59
CA VAL A 348 4.90 -84.51 41.57
C VAL A 348 4.20 -83.90 40.33
N SER A 349 3.03 -84.42 39.95
CA SER A 349 2.23 -83.85 38.84
C SER A 349 1.57 -82.51 39.20
N GLY A 350 1.20 -82.31 40.47
CA GLY A 350 0.68 -81.04 40.98
C GLY A 350 1.72 -79.90 40.98
N ILE A 351 3.02 -80.24 41.04
CA ILE A 351 4.13 -79.28 40.96
C ILE A 351 4.27 -78.67 39.56
N MET A 352 3.81 -79.34 38.50
CA MET A 352 3.77 -78.74 37.15
C MET A 352 2.54 -77.86 36.88
N ASN A 353 1.56 -77.83 37.80
CA ASN A 353 0.27 -77.18 37.56
C ASN A 353 0.03 -75.89 38.36
N SER A 354 1.02 -75.38 39.10
CA SER A 354 0.87 -74.10 39.82
C SER A 354 1.22 -72.89 38.95
N GLY A 355 0.19 -72.22 38.42
CA GLY A 355 0.13 -70.75 38.33
C GLY A 355 0.49 -70.07 37.00
N TYR A 356 1.14 -70.76 36.06
CA TYR A 356 1.35 -70.25 34.69
C TYR A 356 1.22 -71.41 33.71
N SER A 357 -0.02 -71.72 33.29
CA SER A 357 -0.18 -72.67 32.17
C SER A 357 0.64 -72.14 30.99
N PHE A 358 1.45 -73.00 30.39
CA PHE A 358 2.23 -72.68 29.18
C PHE A 358 1.35 -71.99 28.11
N ARG A 359 0.05 -72.31 28.12
CA ARG A 359 -1.01 -71.70 27.31
C ARG A 359 -1.23 -70.20 27.56
N ALA A 360 -1.13 -69.71 28.80
CA ALA A 360 -1.27 -68.29 29.14
C ALA A 360 -0.03 -67.47 28.73
N VAL A 361 1.17 -67.99 29.00
CA VAL A 361 2.44 -67.37 28.56
C VAL A 361 2.51 -67.35 27.04
N ARG A 362 2.20 -68.47 26.37
CA ARG A 362 2.17 -68.59 24.90
C ARG A 362 1.19 -67.59 24.28
N ARG A 363 0.00 -67.41 24.86
CA ARG A 363 -0.96 -66.38 24.38
C ARG A 363 -0.38 -64.97 24.47
N LYS A 364 0.28 -64.62 25.58
CA LYS A 364 0.89 -63.29 25.77
C LYS A 364 2.09 -63.06 24.84
N VAL A 365 2.92 -64.08 24.62
CA VAL A 365 4.03 -64.05 23.66
C VAL A 365 3.51 -63.87 22.23
N ILE A 366 2.48 -64.62 21.82
CA ILE A 366 1.85 -64.47 20.50
C ILE A 366 1.27 -63.06 20.33
N GLN A 367 0.64 -62.50 21.37
CA GLN A 367 0.10 -61.14 21.33
C GLN A 367 1.19 -60.09 21.16
N ILE A 368 2.32 -60.21 21.89
CA ILE A 368 3.48 -59.32 21.74
C ILE A 368 4.09 -59.43 20.34
N GLN A 369 4.21 -60.65 19.79
CA GLN A 369 4.72 -60.87 18.44
C GLN A 369 3.82 -60.24 17.37
N ARG A 370 2.49 -60.31 17.52
CA ARG A 370 1.53 -59.64 16.61
C ARG A 370 1.67 -58.13 16.65
N VAL A 371 1.76 -57.55 17.85
CA VAL A 371 1.94 -56.09 18.03
C VAL A 371 3.27 -55.63 17.42
N TRP A 372 4.34 -56.41 17.58
CA TRP A 372 5.65 -56.09 17.00
C TRP A 372 5.65 -56.11 15.46
N ARG A 373 5.00 -57.11 14.84
CA ARG A 373 4.87 -57.17 13.37
C ARG A 373 4.07 -55.98 12.82
N ALA A 374 2.92 -55.66 13.43
CA ALA A 374 2.12 -54.50 13.04
C ALA A 374 2.89 -53.18 13.19
N TYR A 375 3.75 -53.06 14.20
CA TYR A 375 4.64 -51.90 14.36
C TYR A 375 5.69 -51.81 13.24
N GLN A 376 6.35 -52.92 12.90
CA GLN A 376 7.34 -53.00 11.82
C GLN A 376 6.73 -52.64 10.45
N GLU A 377 5.52 -53.13 10.15
CA GLU A 377 4.78 -52.79 8.93
C GLU A 377 4.45 -51.29 8.86
N ARG A 378 3.95 -50.71 9.95
CA ARG A 378 3.69 -49.25 10.03
C ARG A 378 4.96 -48.42 9.88
N LYS A 379 6.10 -48.92 10.38
CA LYS A 379 7.40 -48.27 10.24
C LYS A 379 7.86 -48.29 8.77
N ARG A 380 7.82 -49.45 8.12
CA ARG A 380 8.14 -49.58 6.68
C ARG A 380 7.24 -48.72 5.79
N ALA A 381 5.94 -48.68 6.07
CA ALA A 381 4.99 -47.84 5.33
C ALA A 381 5.21 -46.33 5.51
N ARG A 382 5.84 -45.90 6.63
CA ARG A 382 6.26 -44.51 6.82
C ARG A 382 7.57 -44.21 6.09
N GLU A 383 8.49 -45.16 6.09
CA GLU A 383 9.78 -45.06 5.39
C GLU A 383 9.61 -45.09 3.86
N SER A 384 8.55 -45.72 3.33
CA SER A 384 8.25 -45.74 1.89
C SER A 384 7.40 -44.54 1.40
N ARG A 385 6.92 -43.69 2.31
CA ARG A 385 6.11 -42.48 1.99
C ARG A 385 6.91 -41.18 2.08
N ASN A 386 8.10 -41.23 2.66
CA ASN A 386 9.13 -40.21 2.56
C ASN A 386 10.10 -40.60 1.45
#